data_AF-A0A7S1HTD4-F1
#
_entry.id   AF-A0A7S1HTD4-F1
#
_cell.length_a   1.000
_cell.length_b   1.000
_cell.length_c   1.000
_cell.angle_alpha   90.00
_cell.angle_beta   90.00
_cell.angle_gamma   90.00
#
_symmetry.space_group_name_H-M   'P 1'
#
loop_
_entity.id
_entity.type
_entity.pdbx_description
1 polymer ?
#
loop_
_entity_poly.entity_id
_entity_poly.type
_entity_poly.pdbx_seq_one_letter_code
_entity_poly.pdbx_strand_id
1 'polypeptide(L)'
;FSAIYCISTMGKTKNNATSIPNLLNSLKQAKSTADAQTYVAALEKYQDQELRPKSIIQIMACLNRAGFHQDAIKWFNCTNSTLKLNATAYTCAIIAHAKMRNGQLALQLLTNMQDKGINADRVACNAAISACERCGQWQKAFEVMEFMKVKGICRDIITCNTVISACAKAGEWQRAKQLMESMESEGIVADTITYSSMVSACDKAGEWQQALQVMQNMQSKGVQPNTITYSATISACAKGGQWQRALKLMEDMERKGLTANTITYSAAINACAKGGQWQTAVRLLRDMQNKGIPANTITYSAAISACEK
;
A
#
# COMPACT_ATOMS: atom_id res chain seq x y z
N PHE A 1 -24.82 -21.10 -33.78
CA PHE A 1 -24.25 -20.06 -34.67
C PHE A 1 -24.05 -18.77 -33.87
N SER A 2 -22.98 -18.63 -33.08
CA SER A 2 -21.90 -17.65 -33.38
C SER A 2 -20.77 -17.75 -32.33
N ALA A 3 -20.14 -18.92 -32.17
CA ALA A 3 -18.93 -19.07 -31.33
C ALA A 3 -17.81 -19.88 -31.99
N ILE A 4 -18.04 -20.41 -33.19
CA ILE A 4 -17.09 -21.29 -33.90
C ILE A 4 -16.27 -20.50 -34.96
N TYR A 5 -16.71 -19.28 -35.34
CA TYR A 5 -16.11 -18.57 -36.48
C TYR A 5 -14.91 -17.66 -36.15
N CYS A 6 -14.59 -17.41 -34.87
CA CYS A 6 -13.38 -16.65 -34.51
C CYS A 6 -12.11 -17.51 -34.37
N ILE A 7 -12.19 -18.82 -34.59
CA ILE A 7 -11.03 -19.72 -34.47
C ILE A 7 -10.29 -19.88 -35.81
N SER A 8 -10.89 -19.54 -36.96
CA SER A 8 -10.28 -19.85 -38.26
C SER A 8 -9.35 -18.77 -38.84
N THR A 9 -9.29 -17.56 -38.29
CA THR A 9 -8.41 -16.48 -38.78
C THR A 9 -7.11 -16.28 -37.97
N MET A 10 -6.84 -17.09 -36.94
CA MET A 10 -5.53 -17.13 -36.26
C MET A 10 -4.64 -18.26 -36.78
N GLY A 11 -4.61 -18.44 -38.09
CA GLY A 11 -3.64 -19.30 -38.76
C GLY A 11 -2.22 -18.77 -38.59
N LYS A 12 -1.38 -19.59 -37.94
CA LYS A 12 0.11 -19.55 -37.92
C LYS A 12 0.79 -18.71 -36.83
N THR A 13 0.52 -18.97 -35.54
CA THR A 13 1.54 -18.90 -34.43
C THR A 13 1.11 -19.58 -33.11
N LYS A 14 0.09 -20.46 -33.06
CA LYS A 14 -0.44 -21.01 -31.79
C LYS A 14 -0.39 -22.54 -31.70
N ASN A 15 0.78 -23.16 -31.85
CA ASN A 15 1.00 -24.58 -31.48
C ASN A 15 1.95 -24.79 -30.30
N ASN A 16 2.41 -23.72 -29.62
CA ASN A 16 3.28 -23.83 -28.45
C ASN A 16 2.57 -23.63 -27.09
N ALA A 17 1.25 -23.45 -27.05
CA ALA A 17 0.52 -23.01 -25.85
C ALA A 17 -0.39 -24.07 -25.19
N THR A 18 0.00 -25.35 -25.19
CA THR A 18 -0.82 -26.45 -24.61
C THR A 18 -0.30 -26.99 -23.27
N SER A 19 0.78 -26.44 -22.72
CA SER A 19 1.29 -26.84 -21.41
C SER A 19 1.16 -25.69 -20.40
N ILE A 20 0.88 -26.03 -19.14
CA ILE A 20 0.78 -25.07 -18.03
C ILE A 20 2.03 -24.15 -17.97
N PRO A 21 3.28 -24.65 -18.06
CA PRO A 21 4.46 -23.78 -18.04
C PRO A 21 4.47 -22.74 -19.17
N ASN A 22 4.06 -23.13 -20.39
CA ASN A 22 4.01 -22.22 -21.52
C ASN A 22 2.92 -21.16 -21.35
N LEU A 23 1.74 -21.56 -20.87
CA LEU A 23 0.66 -20.62 -20.55
C LEU A 23 1.08 -19.61 -19.46
N LEU A 24 1.77 -20.06 -18.42
CA LEU A 24 2.29 -19.18 -17.38
C LEU A 24 3.37 -18.22 -17.89
N ASN A 25 4.23 -18.67 -18.82
CA ASN A 25 5.22 -17.78 -19.43
C ASN A 25 4.55 -16.73 -20.31
N SER A 26 3.59 -17.14 -21.14
CA SER A 26 2.81 -16.22 -21.98
C SER A 26 2.00 -15.21 -21.14
N LEU A 27 1.42 -15.65 -20.02
CA LEU A 27 0.71 -14.77 -19.08
C LEU A 27 1.64 -13.71 -18.47
N LYS A 28 2.89 -14.08 -18.13
CA LYS A 28 3.89 -13.12 -17.61
C LYS A 28 4.31 -12.07 -18.64
N GLN A 29 4.28 -12.41 -19.92
CA GLN A 29 4.73 -11.55 -21.02
C GLN A 29 3.57 -10.80 -21.70
N ALA A 30 2.33 -11.01 -21.23
CA ALA A 30 1.16 -10.38 -21.82
C ALA A 30 1.26 -8.85 -21.73
N LYS A 31 1.08 -8.17 -22.87
CA LYS A 31 1.16 -6.71 -22.97
C LYS A 31 -0.20 -6.04 -22.74
N SER A 32 -1.29 -6.78 -22.85
CA SER A 32 -2.65 -6.30 -22.62
C SER A 32 -3.41 -7.17 -21.64
N THR A 33 -4.37 -6.58 -20.93
CA THR A 33 -5.28 -7.31 -20.04
C THR A 33 -6.14 -8.31 -20.79
N ALA A 34 -6.57 -7.98 -22.01
CA ALA A 34 -7.34 -8.86 -22.87
C ALA A 34 -6.55 -10.12 -23.28
N ASP A 35 -5.28 -9.97 -23.66
CA ASP A 35 -4.40 -11.11 -23.96
C ASP A 35 -4.19 -11.98 -22.72
N ALA A 36 -3.92 -11.35 -21.58
CA ALA A 36 -3.76 -12.05 -20.31
C ALA A 36 -5.01 -12.87 -19.95
N GLN A 37 -6.21 -12.31 -20.14
CA GLN A 37 -7.49 -12.99 -19.90
C GLN A 37 -7.63 -14.28 -20.74
N THR A 38 -7.13 -14.29 -21.98
CA THR A 38 -7.21 -15.48 -22.83
C THR A 38 -6.36 -16.63 -22.28
N TYR A 39 -5.20 -16.33 -21.69
CA TYR A 39 -4.35 -17.33 -21.04
C TYR A 39 -4.96 -17.80 -19.71
N VAL A 40 -5.61 -16.90 -18.96
CA VAL A 40 -6.36 -17.27 -17.73
C VAL A 40 -7.49 -18.24 -18.07
N ALA A 41 -8.31 -17.94 -19.08
CA ALA A 41 -9.38 -18.83 -19.53
C ALA A 41 -8.85 -20.19 -20.04
N ALA A 42 -7.65 -20.20 -20.65
CA ALA A 42 -7.00 -21.46 -21.03
C ALA A 42 -6.54 -22.27 -19.81
N LEU A 43 -6.07 -21.60 -18.75
CA LEU A 43 -5.70 -22.26 -17.49
C LEU A 43 -6.92 -22.84 -16.77
N GLU A 44 -8.07 -22.16 -16.78
CA GLU A 44 -9.32 -22.66 -16.15
C GLU A 44 -9.74 -24.05 -16.68
N LYS A 45 -9.41 -24.39 -17.92
CA LYS A 45 -9.66 -25.73 -18.48
C LYS A 45 -8.89 -26.86 -17.79
N TYR A 46 -7.82 -26.54 -17.06
CA TYR A 46 -7.04 -27.49 -16.27
C TYR A 46 -7.51 -27.58 -14.82
N GLN A 47 -8.52 -26.80 -14.41
CA GLN A 47 -8.98 -26.73 -13.02
C GLN A 47 -9.64 -28.02 -12.54
N ASP A 48 -10.29 -28.76 -13.45
CA ASP A 48 -10.92 -30.06 -13.16
C ASP A 48 -9.93 -31.24 -13.25
N GLN A 49 -8.67 -30.99 -13.60
CA GLN A 49 -7.64 -32.03 -13.67
C GLN A 49 -6.91 -32.17 -12.33
N GLU A 50 -6.46 -33.37 -12.00
CA GLU A 50 -5.58 -33.61 -10.84
C GLU A 50 -4.19 -33.00 -11.07
N LEU A 51 -4.07 -31.71 -10.76
CA LEU A 51 -2.80 -31.00 -10.82
C LEU A 51 -2.00 -31.19 -9.53
N ARG A 52 -0.69 -31.36 -9.69
CA ARG A 52 0.23 -31.36 -8.55
C ARG A 52 0.15 -30.02 -7.79
N PRO A 53 0.17 -30.01 -6.44
CA PRO A 53 0.10 -28.79 -5.63
C PRO A 53 1.11 -27.70 -6.04
N LYS A 54 2.31 -28.09 -6.48
CA LYS A 54 3.34 -27.17 -6.97
C LYS A 54 2.89 -26.37 -8.21
N SER A 55 2.19 -27.01 -9.14
CA SER A 55 1.65 -26.37 -10.34
C SER A 55 0.55 -25.36 -9.99
N ILE A 56 -0.33 -25.73 -9.05
CA ILE A 56 -1.41 -24.85 -8.56
C ILE A 56 -0.82 -23.58 -7.92
N ILE A 57 0.18 -23.72 -7.06
CA ILE A 57 0.84 -22.57 -6.42
C ILE A 57 1.50 -21.66 -7.47
N GLN A 58 2.14 -22.23 -8.50
CA GLN A 58 2.73 -21.47 -9.60
C GLN A 58 1.67 -20.70 -10.40
N ILE A 59 0.51 -21.32 -10.65
CA ILE A 59 -0.64 -20.67 -11.30
C ILE A 59 -1.13 -19.49 -10.44
N MET A 60 -1.46 -19.74 -9.18
CA MET A 60 -1.95 -18.70 -8.26
C MET A 60 -0.97 -17.53 -8.13
N ALA A 61 0.32 -17.81 -7.99
CA ALA A 61 1.36 -16.78 -7.90
C ALA A 61 1.46 -15.96 -9.20
N CYS A 62 1.32 -16.61 -10.37
CA CYS A 62 1.32 -15.92 -11.66
C CYS A 62 0.09 -15.05 -11.85
N LEU A 63 -1.10 -15.56 -11.51
CA LEU A 63 -2.36 -14.82 -11.54
C LEU A 63 -2.29 -13.56 -10.64
N ASN A 64 -1.78 -13.70 -9.42
CA ASN A 64 -1.58 -12.58 -8.52
C ASN A 64 -0.63 -11.50 -9.07
N ARG A 65 0.45 -11.90 -9.73
CA ARG A 65 1.37 -10.93 -10.38
C ARG A 65 0.73 -10.23 -11.57
N ALA A 66 -0.12 -10.94 -12.31
CA ALA A 66 -0.85 -10.41 -13.45
C ALA A 66 -2.13 -9.62 -13.07
N GLY A 67 -2.46 -9.51 -11.78
CA GLY A 67 -3.62 -8.76 -11.29
C GLY A 67 -4.95 -9.53 -11.26
N PHE A 68 -4.96 -10.81 -11.66
CA PHE A 68 -6.14 -11.68 -11.66
C PHE A 68 -6.38 -12.31 -10.29
N HIS A 69 -6.61 -11.47 -9.28
CA HIS A 69 -6.75 -11.88 -7.89
C HIS A 69 -7.98 -12.76 -7.63
N GLN A 70 -9.10 -12.47 -8.30
CA GLN A 70 -10.32 -13.25 -8.16
C GLN A 70 -10.12 -14.69 -8.66
N ASP A 71 -9.42 -14.86 -9.78
CA ASP A 71 -9.13 -16.18 -10.32
C ASP A 71 -8.13 -16.94 -9.44
N ALA A 72 -7.12 -16.27 -8.89
CA ALA A 72 -6.23 -16.87 -7.90
C ALA A 72 -6.98 -17.41 -6.66
N ILE A 73 -8.02 -16.70 -6.21
CA ILE A 73 -8.89 -17.13 -5.10
C ILE A 73 -9.77 -18.32 -5.51
N LYS A 74 -10.36 -18.30 -6.72
CA LYS A 74 -11.13 -19.45 -7.25
C LYS A 74 -10.27 -20.71 -7.27
N TRP A 75 -9.03 -20.61 -7.79
CA TRP A 75 -8.06 -21.70 -7.79
C TRP A 75 -7.77 -22.21 -6.38
N PHE A 76 -7.57 -21.31 -5.41
CA PHE A 76 -7.38 -21.71 -4.02
C PHE A 76 -8.58 -22.47 -3.46
N ASN A 77 -9.80 -21.94 -3.63
CA ASN A 77 -11.00 -22.55 -3.04
C ASN A 77 -11.30 -23.94 -3.62
N CYS A 78 -11.15 -24.13 -4.93
CA CYS A 78 -11.34 -25.43 -5.59
C CYS A 78 -10.29 -26.46 -5.19
N THR A 79 -9.08 -26.02 -4.85
CA THR A 79 -7.98 -26.93 -4.49
C THR A 79 -7.91 -27.20 -2.98
N ASN A 80 -8.38 -26.26 -2.16
CA ASN A 80 -8.41 -26.41 -0.70
C ASN A 80 -9.49 -27.39 -0.21
N SER A 81 -10.51 -27.65 -1.04
CA SER A 81 -11.54 -28.66 -0.78
C SER A 81 -11.07 -30.08 -1.10
N THR A 82 -10.11 -30.23 -2.02
CA THR A 82 -9.67 -31.53 -2.57
C THR A 82 -8.30 -31.95 -2.07
N LEU A 83 -7.39 -31.00 -1.78
CA LEU A 83 -5.99 -31.25 -1.44
C LEU A 83 -5.58 -30.55 -0.15
N LYS A 84 -4.64 -31.16 0.58
CA LYS A 84 -3.97 -30.52 1.71
C LYS A 84 -2.94 -29.50 1.19
N LEU A 85 -3.36 -28.24 1.13
CA LEU A 85 -2.51 -27.12 0.71
C LEU A 85 -1.46 -26.76 1.78
N ASN A 86 -0.36 -26.14 1.35
CA ASN A 86 0.73 -25.70 2.22
C ASN A 86 0.68 -24.19 2.49
N ALA A 87 1.61 -23.69 3.33
CA ALA A 87 1.70 -22.28 3.70
C ALA A 87 1.79 -21.32 2.50
N THR A 88 2.48 -21.70 1.44
CA THR A 88 2.65 -20.86 0.25
C THR A 88 1.33 -20.64 -0.51
N ALA A 89 0.48 -21.67 -0.60
CA ALA A 89 -0.84 -21.55 -1.22
C ALA A 89 -1.75 -20.61 -0.42
N TYR A 90 -1.78 -20.77 0.91
CA TYR A 90 -2.52 -19.87 1.81
C TYR A 90 -2.01 -18.43 1.71
N THR A 91 -0.69 -18.23 1.70
CA THR A 91 -0.07 -16.90 1.52
C THR A 91 -0.49 -16.26 0.20
N CYS A 92 -0.52 -17.01 -0.90
CA CYS A 92 -0.98 -16.51 -2.19
C CYS A 92 -2.46 -16.09 -2.15
N ALA A 93 -3.32 -16.86 -1.48
CA ALA A 93 -4.73 -16.50 -1.31
C ALA A 93 -4.91 -15.26 -0.42
N ILE A 94 -4.17 -15.15 0.69
CA ILE A 94 -4.17 -13.96 1.57
C ILE A 94 -3.74 -12.72 0.78
N ILE A 95 -2.68 -12.80 -0.04
CA ILE A 95 -2.24 -11.70 -0.91
C ILE A 95 -3.35 -11.29 -1.89
N ALA A 96 -4.04 -12.27 -2.51
CA ALA A 96 -5.14 -12.00 -3.43
C ALA A 96 -6.28 -11.24 -2.73
N HIS A 97 -6.70 -11.71 -1.55
CA HIS A 97 -7.71 -11.02 -0.74
C HIS A 97 -7.26 -9.63 -0.29
N ALA A 98 -5.98 -9.46 0.08
CA ALA A 98 -5.42 -8.17 0.43
C ALA A 98 -5.53 -7.16 -0.73
N LYS A 99 -5.20 -7.59 -1.95
CA LYS A 99 -5.29 -6.75 -3.16
C LYS A 99 -6.73 -6.39 -3.52
N MET A 100 -7.68 -7.28 -3.24
CA MET A 100 -9.12 -7.03 -3.40
C MET A 100 -9.76 -6.25 -2.23
N ARG A 101 -8.97 -5.83 -1.22
CA ARG A 101 -9.47 -5.17 0.02
C ARG A 101 -10.47 -6.02 0.83
N ASN A 102 -10.32 -7.34 0.78
CA ASN A 102 -11.10 -8.31 1.54
C ASN A 102 -10.38 -8.70 2.84
N GLY A 103 -10.15 -7.73 3.74
CA GLY A 103 -9.35 -7.93 4.95
C GLY A 103 -9.89 -8.99 5.92
N GLN A 104 -11.20 -9.13 6.04
CA GLN A 104 -11.82 -10.16 6.89
C GLN A 104 -11.54 -11.58 6.38
N LEU A 105 -11.64 -11.80 5.06
CA LEU A 105 -11.33 -13.10 4.45
C LEU A 105 -9.84 -13.42 4.55
N ALA A 106 -8.96 -12.42 4.40
CA ALA A 106 -7.51 -12.59 4.58
C ALA A 106 -7.17 -13.08 6.01
N LEU A 107 -7.82 -12.53 7.04
CA LEU A 107 -7.63 -12.96 8.43
C LEU A 107 -8.23 -14.34 8.69
N GLN A 108 -9.42 -14.63 8.16
CA GLN A 108 -10.02 -15.96 8.26
C GLN A 108 -9.14 -17.03 7.63
N LEU A 109 -8.48 -16.74 6.51
CA LEU A 109 -7.52 -17.66 5.90
C LEU A 109 -6.29 -17.90 6.79
N LEU A 110 -5.81 -16.87 7.50
CA LEU A 110 -4.72 -17.00 8.46
C LEU A 110 -5.12 -17.88 9.66
N THR A 111 -6.35 -17.76 10.15
CA THR A 111 -6.89 -18.62 11.21
C THR A 111 -7.10 -20.06 10.72
N ASN A 112 -7.72 -20.25 9.55
CA ASN A 112 -7.93 -21.57 8.94
C ASN A 112 -6.61 -22.33 8.73
N MET A 113 -5.54 -21.60 8.36
CA MET A 113 -4.21 -22.16 8.24
C MET A 113 -3.73 -22.79 9.56
N GLN A 114 -4.01 -22.15 10.70
CA GLN A 114 -3.69 -22.68 12.03
C GLN A 114 -4.56 -23.86 12.42
N ASP A 115 -5.86 -23.79 12.15
CA ASP A 115 -6.81 -24.87 12.45
C ASP A 115 -6.44 -26.17 11.71
N LYS A 116 -5.85 -26.05 10.51
CA LYS A 116 -5.32 -27.19 9.74
C LYS A 116 -3.91 -27.63 10.15
N GLY A 117 -3.34 -27.05 11.19
CA GLY A 117 -1.99 -27.35 11.69
C GLY A 117 -0.87 -26.89 10.74
N ILE A 118 -1.12 -25.88 9.91
CA ILE A 118 -0.12 -25.31 9.01
C ILE A 118 0.46 -24.07 9.68
N ASN A 119 1.77 -24.06 9.94
CA ASN A 119 2.43 -22.95 10.61
C ASN A 119 2.51 -21.73 9.69
N ALA A 120 1.88 -20.63 10.12
CA ALA A 120 2.01 -19.33 9.46
C ALA A 120 3.46 -18.87 9.50
N ASP A 121 3.97 -18.42 8.35
CA ASP A 121 5.27 -17.78 8.28
C ASP A 121 5.12 -16.25 8.32
N ARG A 122 6.25 -15.56 8.37
CA ARG A 122 6.30 -14.09 8.36
C ARG A 122 5.64 -13.48 7.12
N VAL A 123 5.71 -14.16 5.98
CA VAL A 123 5.15 -13.65 4.71
C VAL A 123 3.62 -13.68 4.75
N ALA A 124 3.04 -14.77 5.24
CA ALA A 124 1.60 -14.90 5.46
C ALA A 124 1.07 -13.81 6.41
N CYS A 125 1.77 -13.59 7.53
CA CYS A 125 1.40 -12.57 8.51
C CYS A 125 1.51 -11.15 7.93
N ASN A 126 2.61 -10.83 7.23
CA ASN A 126 2.78 -9.54 6.56
C ASN A 126 1.70 -9.30 5.49
N ALA A 127 1.31 -10.34 4.74
CA ALA A 127 0.22 -10.25 3.77
C ALA A 127 -1.13 -9.97 4.44
N ALA A 128 -1.43 -10.61 5.57
CA ALA A 128 -2.65 -10.37 6.35
C ALA A 128 -2.67 -8.94 6.92
N ILE A 129 -1.56 -8.48 7.51
CA ILE A 129 -1.40 -7.10 7.99
C ILE A 129 -1.61 -6.09 6.85
N SER A 130 -1.05 -6.36 5.68
CA SER A 130 -1.23 -5.50 4.49
C SER A 130 -2.68 -5.52 3.97
N ALA A 131 -3.44 -6.59 4.22
CA ALA A 131 -4.89 -6.61 3.98
C ALA A 131 -5.60 -5.68 4.95
N CYS A 132 -5.30 -5.76 6.26
CA CYS A 132 -5.84 -4.89 7.30
C CYS A 132 -5.57 -3.41 6.99
N GLU A 133 -4.35 -3.09 6.59
CA GLU A 133 -3.91 -1.74 6.21
C GLU A 133 -4.69 -1.15 5.03
N ARG A 134 -5.10 -1.98 4.06
CA ARG A 134 -5.93 -1.54 2.91
C ARG A 134 -7.40 -1.37 3.26
N CYS A 135 -7.86 -2.07 4.29
CA CYS A 135 -9.23 -1.99 4.80
C CYS A 135 -9.39 -0.96 5.93
N GLY A 136 -8.31 -0.28 6.35
CA GLY A 136 -8.34 0.66 7.48
C GLY A 136 -8.55 -0.01 8.85
N GLN A 137 -8.32 -1.32 8.96
CA GLN A 137 -8.54 -2.10 10.17
C GLN A 137 -7.24 -2.19 10.99
N TRP A 138 -6.77 -1.06 11.52
CA TRP A 138 -5.49 -0.98 12.23
C TRP A 138 -5.46 -1.85 13.50
N GLN A 139 -6.59 -2.02 14.19
CA GLN A 139 -6.68 -2.87 15.39
C GLN A 139 -6.35 -4.33 15.05
N LYS A 140 -6.91 -4.84 13.95
CA LYS A 140 -6.63 -6.21 13.49
C LYS A 140 -5.19 -6.38 13.02
N ALA A 141 -4.56 -5.31 12.52
CA ALA A 141 -3.15 -5.33 12.19
C ALA A 141 -2.28 -5.57 13.44
N PHE A 142 -2.66 -5.00 14.59
CA PHE A 142 -2.02 -5.32 15.88
C PHE A 142 -2.36 -6.72 16.39
N GLU A 143 -3.59 -7.20 16.21
CA GLU A 143 -3.95 -8.59 16.57
C GLU A 143 -3.05 -9.61 15.85
N VAL A 144 -2.80 -9.41 14.55
CA VAL A 144 -1.87 -10.28 13.79
C VAL A 144 -0.43 -10.14 14.28
N MET A 145 -0.02 -8.95 14.72
CA MET A 145 1.32 -8.74 15.28
C MET A 145 1.50 -9.42 16.64
N GLU A 146 0.50 -9.36 17.52
CA GLU A 146 0.50 -10.11 18.78
C GLU A 146 0.48 -11.61 18.52
N PHE A 147 -0.27 -12.06 17.51
CA PHE A 147 -0.23 -13.43 17.04
C PHE A 147 1.18 -13.87 16.62
N MET A 148 1.92 -13.03 15.86
CA MET A 148 3.31 -13.32 15.49
C MET A 148 4.19 -13.49 16.73
N LYS A 149 4.02 -12.63 17.75
CA LYS A 149 4.76 -12.70 19.01
C LYS A 149 4.47 -14.01 19.77
N VAL A 150 3.20 -14.39 19.92
CA VAL A 150 2.78 -15.64 20.58
C VAL A 150 3.33 -16.88 19.87
N LYS A 151 3.45 -16.82 18.53
CA LYS A 151 4.00 -17.92 17.73
C LYS A 151 5.53 -17.88 17.58
N GLY A 152 6.21 -16.91 18.18
CA GLY A 152 7.66 -16.76 18.03
C GLY A 152 8.11 -16.40 16.62
N ILE A 153 7.24 -15.77 15.83
CA ILE A 153 7.57 -15.29 14.48
C ILE A 153 8.18 -13.90 14.62
N CYS A 154 9.47 -13.77 14.32
CA CYS A 154 10.17 -12.48 14.41
C CYS A 154 9.59 -11.45 13.43
N ARG A 155 9.32 -10.25 13.96
CA ARG A 155 8.92 -9.08 13.17
C ARG A 155 10.10 -8.62 12.31
N ASP A 156 9.80 -8.09 11.13
CA ASP A 156 10.78 -7.36 10.33
C ASP A 156 10.32 -5.92 10.07
N ILE A 157 11.19 -5.14 9.43
CA ILE A 157 10.89 -3.74 9.06
C ILE A 157 9.61 -3.64 8.22
N ILE A 158 9.29 -4.65 7.41
CA ILE A 158 8.08 -4.68 6.59
C ILE A 158 6.84 -4.84 7.49
N THR A 159 6.88 -5.74 8.48
CA THR A 159 5.81 -5.91 9.47
C THR A 159 5.51 -4.59 10.16
N CYS A 160 6.54 -3.93 10.71
CA CYS A 160 6.40 -2.67 11.45
C CYS A 160 5.91 -1.53 10.55
N ASN A 161 6.52 -1.35 9.37
CA ASN A 161 6.12 -0.30 8.41
C ASN A 161 4.67 -0.45 7.97
N THR A 162 4.20 -1.68 7.76
CA THR A 162 2.83 -1.93 7.33
C THR A 162 1.82 -1.60 8.44
N VAL A 163 2.13 -1.91 9.71
CA VAL A 163 1.24 -1.53 10.83
C VAL A 163 1.28 -0.03 11.10
N ILE A 164 2.45 0.62 11.06
CA ILE A 164 2.55 2.08 11.19
C ILE A 164 1.77 2.77 10.06
N SER A 165 1.82 2.26 8.83
CA SER A 165 1.00 2.75 7.71
C SER A 165 -0.50 2.59 7.97
N ALA A 166 -0.93 1.49 8.59
CA ALA A 166 -2.32 1.27 8.97
C ALA A 166 -2.77 2.30 10.03
N CYS A 167 -1.94 2.54 11.06
CA CYS A 167 -2.16 3.59 12.05
C CYS A 167 -2.23 4.97 11.39
N ALA A 168 -1.35 5.24 10.42
CA ALA A 168 -1.31 6.52 9.73
C ALA A 168 -2.61 6.83 9.00
N LYS A 169 -3.22 5.84 8.34
CA LYS A 169 -4.53 6.00 7.70
C LYS A 169 -5.66 6.28 8.69
N ALA A 170 -5.53 5.77 9.91
CA ALA A 170 -6.51 5.97 10.98
C ALA A 170 -6.26 7.23 11.84
N GLY A 171 -5.09 7.88 11.70
CA GLY A 171 -4.69 8.99 12.57
C GLY A 171 -4.22 8.56 13.97
N GLU A 172 -3.94 7.28 14.17
CA GLU A 172 -3.57 6.69 15.47
C GLU A 172 -2.06 6.87 15.75
N TRP A 173 -1.64 8.12 15.90
CA TRP A 173 -0.23 8.46 16.04
C TRP A 173 0.40 7.92 17.35
N GLN A 174 -0.35 7.85 18.46
CA GLN A 174 0.19 7.31 19.71
C GLN A 174 0.58 5.83 19.57
N ARG A 175 -0.27 5.05 18.89
CA ARG A 175 -0.01 3.63 18.61
C ARG A 175 1.16 3.45 17.65
N ALA A 176 1.25 4.29 16.63
CA ALA A 176 2.39 4.30 15.72
C ALA A 176 3.71 4.62 16.45
N LYS A 177 3.69 5.57 17.40
CA LYS A 177 4.86 5.94 18.22
C LYS A 177 5.30 4.80 19.14
N GLN A 178 4.37 4.19 19.88
CA GLN A 178 4.65 3.03 20.74
C GLN A 178 5.31 1.88 19.95
N LEU A 179 4.80 1.63 18.74
CA LEU A 179 5.37 0.61 17.87
C LEU A 179 6.80 0.97 17.43
N MET A 180 7.04 2.23 17.04
CA MET A 180 8.38 2.72 16.69
C MET A 180 9.38 2.61 17.85
N GLU A 181 8.96 2.91 19.07
CA GLU A 181 9.79 2.74 20.27
C GLU A 181 10.12 1.25 20.51
N SER A 182 9.14 0.35 20.30
CA SER A 182 9.38 -1.10 20.41
C SER A 182 10.35 -1.64 19.36
N MET A 183 10.44 -1.01 18.18
CA MET A 183 11.38 -1.41 17.13
C MET A 183 12.83 -1.25 17.60
N GLU A 184 13.13 -0.17 18.33
CA GLU A 184 14.46 0.09 18.86
C GLU A 184 14.87 -0.99 19.87
N SER A 185 13.96 -1.38 20.78
CA SER A 185 14.22 -2.47 21.74
C SER A 185 14.41 -3.84 21.08
N GLU A 186 13.88 -4.04 19.88
CA GLU A 186 14.02 -5.27 19.10
C GLU A 186 15.17 -5.23 18.08
N GLY A 187 15.94 -4.14 18.04
CA GLY A 187 17.03 -3.98 17.08
C GLY A 187 16.57 -3.80 15.63
N ILE A 188 15.30 -3.45 15.40
CA ILE A 188 14.75 -3.16 14.07
C ILE A 188 15.01 -1.69 13.75
N VAL A 189 15.89 -1.44 12.78
CA VAL A 189 16.26 -0.06 12.38
C VAL A 189 15.15 0.57 11.54
N ALA A 190 14.58 1.67 12.03
CA ALA A 190 13.59 2.46 11.32
C ALA A 190 14.17 3.12 10.06
N ASP A 191 13.43 3.05 8.95
CA ASP A 191 13.83 3.59 7.65
C ASP A 191 12.98 4.81 7.25
N THR A 192 13.24 5.34 6.04
CA THR A 192 12.48 6.46 5.48
C THR A 192 10.98 6.20 5.42
N ILE A 193 10.55 4.95 5.21
CA ILE A 193 9.14 4.57 5.16
C ILE A 193 8.55 4.60 6.57
N THR A 194 9.25 4.09 7.57
CA THR A 194 8.83 4.14 8.98
C THR A 194 8.56 5.57 9.42
N TYR A 195 9.53 6.47 9.20
CA TYR A 195 9.41 7.87 9.58
C TYR A 195 8.33 8.61 8.78
N SER A 196 8.23 8.37 7.48
CA SER A 196 7.21 9.01 6.64
C SER A 196 5.79 8.59 7.03
N SER A 197 5.57 7.31 7.35
CA SER A 197 4.28 6.83 7.85
C SER A 197 3.95 7.40 9.23
N MET A 198 4.93 7.52 10.12
CA MET A 198 4.74 8.13 11.43
C MET A 198 4.36 9.62 11.33
N VAL A 199 5.05 10.40 10.49
CA VAL A 199 4.70 11.81 10.24
C VAL A 199 3.30 11.90 9.62
N SER A 200 2.93 10.98 8.73
CA SER A 200 1.59 10.91 8.15
C SER A 200 0.52 10.62 9.20
N ALA A 201 0.81 9.79 10.20
CA ALA A 201 -0.09 9.56 11.34
C ALA A 201 -0.31 10.84 12.15
N CYS A 202 0.77 11.57 12.47
CA CYS A 202 0.68 12.87 13.14
C CYS A 202 -0.09 13.90 12.32
N ASP A 203 0.12 13.96 11.00
CA ASP A 203 -0.64 14.83 10.10
C ASP A 203 -2.14 14.51 10.18
N LYS A 204 -2.54 13.24 10.07
CA LYS A 204 -3.95 12.85 10.14
C LYS A 204 -4.58 13.17 11.50
N ALA A 205 -3.81 13.09 12.58
CA ALA A 205 -4.23 13.50 13.92
C ALA A 205 -4.24 15.03 14.14
N GLY A 206 -3.60 15.82 13.28
CA GLY A 206 -3.42 17.26 13.48
C GLY A 206 -2.29 17.63 14.46
N GLU A 207 -1.46 16.66 14.85
CA GLU A 207 -0.40 16.80 15.86
C GLU A 207 0.89 17.37 15.25
N TRP A 208 0.87 18.65 14.92
CA TRP A 208 1.97 19.34 14.24
C TRP A 208 3.29 19.33 15.03
N GLN A 209 3.23 19.39 16.35
CA GLN A 209 4.42 19.35 17.22
C GLN A 209 5.11 17.99 17.11
N GLN A 210 4.33 16.91 17.19
CA GLN A 210 4.84 15.55 17.04
C GLN A 210 5.37 15.31 15.63
N ALA A 211 4.70 15.83 14.59
CA ALA A 211 5.18 15.73 13.21
C ALA A 211 6.57 16.37 13.01
N LEU A 212 6.81 17.54 13.63
CA LEU A 212 8.12 18.21 13.60
C LEU A 212 9.17 17.43 14.38
N GLN A 213 8.83 16.94 15.58
CA GLN A 213 9.75 16.16 16.41
C GLN A 213 10.20 14.88 15.70
N VAL A 214 9.27 14.16 15.06
CA VAL A 214 9.58 12.95 14.29
C VAL A 214 10.48 13.26 13.10
N MET A 215 10.24 14.34 12.35
CA MET A 215 11.12 14.77 11.25
C MET A 215 12.52 15.16 11.74
N GLN A 216 12.63 15.84 12.89
CA GLN A 216 13.93 16.17 13.48
C GLN A 216 14.69 14.92 13.92
N ASN A 217 14.01 13.96 14.55
CA ASN A 217 14.60 12.67 14.94
C ASN A 217 15.06 11.86 13.72
N MET A 218 14.29 11.89 12.63
CA MET A 218 14.66 11.28 11.36
C MET A 218 16.00 11.85 10.84
N GLN A 219 16.14 13.18 10.84
CA GLN A 219 17.36 13.87 10.41
C GLN A 219 18.55 13.61 11.35
N SER A 220 18.34 13.63 12.67
CA SER A 220 19.43 13.40 13.65
C SER A 220 20.01 11.99 13.56
N LYS A 221 19.19 11.01 13.15
CA LYS A 221 19.63 9.63 12.87
C LYS A 221 20.18 9.44 11.44
N GLY A 222 20.38 10.53 10.69
CA GLY A 222 20.93 10.47 9.33
C GLY A 222 19.97 9.96 8.26
N VAL A 223 18.69 9.76 8.59
CA VAL A 223 17.66 9.34 7.62
C VAL A 223 17.13 10.60 6.91
N GLN A 224 17.21 10.64 5.58
CA GLN A 224 16.84 11.83 4.82
C GLN A 224 15.32 11.94 4.60
N PRO A 225 14.66 13.03 5.02
CA PRO A 225 13.25 13.27 4.71
C PRO A 225 13.03 13.36 3.20
N ASN A 226 11.94 12.77 2.72
CA ASN A 226 11.55 12.82 1.32
C ASN A 226 10.32 13.74 1.11
N THR A 227 9.87 13.87 -0.13
CA THR A 227 8.67 14.64 -0.50
C THR A 227 7.43 14.27 0.32
N ILE A 228 7.25 13.00 0.66
CA ILE A 228 6.11 12.54 1.47
C ILE A 228 6.25 13.09 2.90
N THR A 229 7.44 12.96 3.50
CA THR A 229 7.70 13.47 4.86
C THR A 229 7.46 14.99 4.92
N TYR A 230 8.02 15.77 4.00
CA TYR A 230 7.81 17.22 3.94
C TYR A 230 6.35 17.60 3.76
N SER A 231 5.66 16.98 2.80
CA SER A 231 4.25 17.29 2.52
C SER A 231 3.36 17.00 3.73
N ALA A 232 3.60 15.88 4.42
CA ALA A 232 2.86 15.53 5.63
C ALA A 232 3.15 16.49 6.79
N THR A 233 4.42 16.88 7.03
CA THR A 233 4.76 17.84 8.10
C THR A 233 4.19 19.24 7.81
N ILE A 234 4.22 19.70 6.55
CA ILE A 234 3.63 20.98 6.13
C ILE A 234 2.10 20.95 6.33
N SER A 235 1.44 19.86 5.93
CA SER A 235 0.01 19.65 6.17
C SER A 235 -0.34 19.63 7.66
N ALA A 236 0.47 18.98 8.50
CA ALA A 236 0.28 18.99 9.95
C ALA A 236 0.39 20.42 10.50
N CYS A 237 1.43 21.17 10.09
CA CYS A 237 1.59 22.59 10.46
C CYS A 237 0.39 23.44 10.02
N ALA A 238 -0.14 23.21 8.81
CA ALA A 238 -1.34 23.89 8.33
C ALA A 238 -2.58 23.58 9.18
N LYS A 239 -2.73 22.34 9.65
CA LYS A 239 -3.81 21.96 10.58
C LYS A 239 -3.68 22.66 11.93
N GLY A 240 -2.46 22.78 12.45
CA GLY A 240 -2.13 23.51 13.67
C GLY A 240 -2.05 25.04 13.55
N GLY A 241 -2.40 25.63 12.39
CA GLY A 241 -2.34 27.08 12.17
C GLY A 241 -0.92 27.67 12.10
N GLN A 242 0.11 26.84 12.00
CA GLN A 242 1.51 27.24 12.02
C GLN A 242 2.03 27.61 10.62
N TRP A 243 1.48 28.68 10.04
CA TRP A 243 1.76 29.06 8.65
C TRP A 243 3.22 29.44 8.40
N GLN A 244 3.90 30.11 9.33
CA GLN A 244 5.32 30.46 9.18
C GLN A 244 6.19 29.20 9.09
N ARG A 245 5.87 28.18 9.91
CA ARG A 245 6.59 26.90 9.90
C ARG A 245 6.33 26.13 8.61
N ALA A 246 5.09 26.13 8.13
CA ALA A 246 4.71 25.51 6.86
C ALA A 246 5.51 26.10 5.67
N LEU A 247 5.63 27.42 5.59
CA LEU A 247 6.41 28.09 4.54
C LEU A 247 7.90 27.81 4.65
N LYS A 248 8.47 27.89 5.85
CA LYS A 248 9.89 27.59 6.08
C LYS A 248 10.25 26.14 5.69
N LEU A 249 9.35 25.19 5.94
CA LEU A 249 9.52 23.80 5.53
C LEU A 249 9.45 23.63 4.01
N MET A 250 8.58 24.37 3.33
CA MET A 250 8.51 24.37 1.86
C MET A 250 9.80 24.93 1.25
N GLU A 251 10.32 26.03 1.78
CA GLU A 251 11.61 26.60 1.35
C GLU A 251 12.79 25.65 1.63
N ASP A 252 12.79 24.95 2.78
CA ASP A 252 13.80 23.93 3.10
C ASP A 252 13.73 22.73 2.14
N MET A 253 12.53 22.31 1.77
CA MET A 253 12.29 21.25 0.79
C MET A 253 12.89 21.61 -0.57
N GLU A 254 12.63 22.82 -1.07
CA GLU A 254 13.16 23.30 -2.35
C GLU A 254 14.69 23.46 -2.31
N ARG A 255 15.25 23.99 -1.21
CA ARG A 255 16.72 24.10 -1.03
C ARG A 255 17.43 22.75 -1.05
N LYS A 256 16.75 21.68 -0.64
CA LYS A 256 17.27 20.30 -0.71
C LYS A 256 17.03 19.62 -2.06
N GLY A 257 16.54 20.36 -3.06
CA GLY A 257 16.29 19.84 -4.41
C GLY A 257 15.07 18.92 -4.51
N LEU A 258 14.18 18.92 -3.51
CA LEU A 258 12.94 18.14 -3.55
C LEU A 258 11.83 18.95 -4.23
N THR A 259 11.09 18.30 -5.13
CA THR A 259 10.00 18.94 -5.88
C THR A 259 8.69 18.94 -5.08
N ALA A 260 8.19 20.13 -4.74
CA ALA A 260 6.86 20.30 -4.17
C ALA A 260 5.79 19.77 -5.13
N ASN A 261 4.78 19.09 -4.60
CA ASN A 261 3.66 18.55 -5.38
C ASN A 261 2.34 19.23 -5.01
N THR A 262 1.23 18.81 -5.66
CA THR A 262 -0.11 19.35 -5.39
C THR A 262 -0.49 19.31 -3.90
N ILE A 263 -0.07 18.28 -3.15
CA ILE A 263 -0.33 18.14 -1.72
C ILE A 263 0.45 19.20 -0.95
N THR A 264 1.74 19.37 -1.24
CA THR A 264 2.61 20.37 -0.59
C THR A 264 2.07 21.79 -0.76
N TYR A 265 1.73 22.18 -1.99
CA TYR A 265 1.17 23.51 -2.30
C TYR A 265 -0.18 23.73 -1.64
N SER A 266 -1.10 22.78 -1.76
CA SER A 266 -2.42 22.89 -1.15
C SER A 266 -2.33 23.06 0.36
N ALA A 267 -1.42 22.33 1.01
CA ALA A 267 -1.19 22.45 2.45
C ALA A 267 -0.62 23.83 2.84
N ALA A 268 0.38 24.33 2.12
CA ALA A 268 0.97 25.65 2.40
C ALA A 268 -0.01 26.80 2.16
N ILE A 269 -0.80 26.76 1.09
CA ILE A 269 -1.86 27.74 0.79
C ILE A 269 -2.92 27.71 1.87
N ASN A 270 -3.37 26.53 2.30
CA ASN A 270 -4.31 26.38 3.41
C ASN A 270 -3.75 26.92 4.74
N ALA A 271 -2.45 26.70 5.00
CA ALA A 271 -1.80 27.29 6.16
C ALA A 271 -1.84 28.83 6.11
N CYS A 272 -1.50 29.42 4.95
CA CYS A 272 -1.56 30.86 4.74
C CYS A 272 -2.98 31.42 4.90
N ALA A 273 -3.98 30.74 4.36
CA ALA A 273 -5.39 31.11 4.48
C ALA A 273 -5.86 31.15 5.95
N LYS A 274 -5.43 30.17 6.75
CA LYS A 274 -5.70 30.15 8.19
C LYS A 274 -4.95 31.24 8.95
N GLY A 275 -3.75 31.60 8.49
CA GLY A 275 -2.94 32.68 9.04
C GLY A 275 -3.31 34.09 8.59
N GLY A 276 -4.36 34.26 7.79
CA GLY A 276 -4.76 35.56 7.22
C GLY A 276 -3.77 36.11 6.19
N GLN A 277 -2.86 35.27 5.66
CA GLN A 277 -1.80 35.67 4.74
C GLN A 277 -2.26 35.50 3.28
N TRP A 278 -3.30 36.21 2.88
CA TRP A 278 -3.94 36.03 1.57
C TRP A 278 -3.01 36.35 0.40
N GLN A 279 -2.15 37.37 0.52
CA GLN A 279 -1.19 37.72 -0.54
C GLN A 279 -0.23 36.56 -0.80
N THR A 280 0.25 35.92 0.28
CA THR A 280 1.15 34.77 0.18
C THR A 280 0.42 33.55 -0.39
N ALA A 281 -0.83 33.32 0.02
CA ALA A 281 -1.66 32.24 -0.51
C ALA A 281 -1.86 32.36 -2.04
N VAL A 282 -2.21 33.57 -2.52
CA VAL A 282 -2.38 33.85 -3.95
C VAL A 282 -1.06 33.74 -4.72
N ARG A 283 0.04 34.23 -4.13
CA ARG A 283 1.38 34.10 -4.73
C ARG A 283 1.78 32.63 -4.91
N LEU A 284 1.53 31.79 -3.90
CA LEU A 284 1.81 30.35 -3.98
C LEU A 284 0.94 29.65 -5.02
N LEU A 285 -0.34 30.03 -5.15
CA LEU A 285 -1.21 29.49 -6.21
C LEU A 285 -0.68 29.84 -7.60
N ARG A 286 -0.19 31.07 -7.80
CA ARG A 286 0.44 31.48 -9.06
C ARG A 286 1.75 30.73 -9.34
N ASP A 287 2.59 30.56 -8.32
CA ASP A 287 3.83 29.78 -8.45
C ASP A 287 3.55 28.32 -8.84
N MET A 288 2.54 27.70 -8.23
CA MET A 288 2.08 26.35 -8.56
C MET A 288 1.67 26.23 -10.05
N GLN A 289 0.95 27.22 -10.58
CA GLN A 289 0.55 27.28 -11.99
C GLN A 289 1.75 27.47 -12.92
N ASN A 290 2.68 28.37 -12.56
CA ASN A 290 3.90 28.62 -13.34
C ASN A 290 4.78 27.37 -13.44
N LYS A 291 4.82 26.54 -12.39
CA LYS A 291 5.54 25.26 -12.37
C LYS A 291 4.78 24.11 -13.04
N GLY A 292 3.60 24.36 -13.61
CA GLY A 292 2.79 23.34 -14.30
C GLY A 292 2.18 22.29 -13.36
N ILE A 293 2.08 22.57 -12.06
CA ILE A 293 1.53 21.64 -11.07
C ILE A 293 0.00 21.84 -11.03
N PRO A 294 -0.81 20.77 -11.23
CA PRO A 294 -2.26 20.91 -11.29
C PRO A 294 -2.84 21.27 -9.93
N ALA A 295 -3.49 22.44 -9.86
CA ALA A 295 -4.29 22.85 -8.73
C ALA A 295 -5.58 22.01 -8.65
N ASN A 296 -6.04 21.72 -7.43
CA ASN A 296 -7.28 20.98 -7.21
C ASN A 296 -8.28 21.84 -6.43
N THR A 297 -9.47 21.28 -6.18
CA THR A 297 -10.56 21.96 -5.45
C THR A 297 -10.10 22.49 -4.09
N ILE A 298 -9.25 21.75 -3.37
CA ILE A 298 -8.72 22.14 -2.06
C ILE A 298 -7.82 23.37 -2.19
N THR A 299 -6.99 23.42 -3.24
CA THR A 299 -6.10 24.56 -3.50
C THR A 299 -6.89 25.84 -3.74
N TYR A 300 -7.89 25.80 -4.63
CA TYR A 300 -8.71 26.96 -4.95
C TYR A 300 -9.59 27.39 -3.77
N SER A 301 -10.23 26.44 -3.08
CA SER A 301 -11.05 26.76 -1.90
C SER A 301 -10.24 27.43 -0.80
N ALA A 302 -9.00 26.96 -0.57
CA ALA A 302 -8.11 27.57 0.41
C ALA A 302 -7.70 29.00 0.02
N ALA A 303 -7.39 29.24 -1.26
CA ALA A 303 -7.05 30.58 -1.74
C ALA A 303 -8.22 31.55 -1.65
N ILE A 304 -9.44 31.11 -2.04
CA ILE A 304 -10.66 31.91 -1.91
C ILE A 304 -10.93 32.25 -0.44
N SER A 305 -10.89 31.25 0.44
CA SER A 305 -11.09 31.45 1.89
C SER A 305 -10.05 32.38 2.52
N ALA A 306 -8.84 32.46 1.94
CA ALA A 306 -7.84 33.43 2.38
C ALA A 306 -8.26 34.88 2.04
N CYS A 307 -8.86 35.10 0.87
CA CYS A 307 -9.27 36.43 0.38
C CYS A 307 -10.61 36.92 0.94
N GLU A 308 -11.43 36.02 1.48
CA GLU A 308 -12.72 36.36 2.12
C GLU A 308 -12.57 36.90 3.56
N LYS A 309 -11.37 36.77 4.15
CA LYS A 309 -11.04 37.22 5.50
C LYS A 309 -10.26 38.52 5.49
#